data_AF-A0A931SUN8-F1
#
_entry.id   AF-A0A931SUN8-F1
#
_cell.length_a   1.000
_cell.length_b   1.000
_cell.length_c   1.000
_cell.angle_alpha   90.00
_cell.angle_beta   90.00
_cell.angle_gamma   90.00
#
_symmetry.space_group_name_H-M   'P 1'
#
loop_
_entity.id
_entity.type
_entity.pdbx_description
1 polymer ?
#
loop_
_entity_poly.entity_id
_entity_poly.type
_entity_poly.pdbx_seq_one_letter_code
_entity_poly.pdbx_strand_id
1 'polypeptide(L)'
;PLFNSLHPLQTRGDRPCEQRQSARRPLLPHPASDLRVLTKIIQLGKESSLSETITHYSNNQNGVKARDFKANHPIQIRLQNEFKQVYGGQYVYEIKRGEAWGKVEVISNEDAGLYLMSFDLKEPWATPRAYQVFDEKHADLFGRPEVTADRILLCHLLAKVAVTRLQDLENQLFAKYTLTKFAIMYMLRRILEQDRTGKQLIQNSTTFVREEEQRAKLVTCIDAITKDTMIDINAEVASYGEDFDYRDSLRRQDWVTHLADEVVTSHLKLVARGRLPSFYQQWGAQ
;
A
#
# COMPACT_ATOMS: atom_id res chain seq x y z
N PRO A 1 45.70 11.04 -91.87
CA PRO A 1 47.07 10.61 -92.27
C PRO A 1 47.58 9.48 -91.35
N LEU A 2 47.69 8.29 -91.94
CA LEU A 2 48.57 7.16 -91.60
C LEU A 2 48.36 6.38 -90.28
N PHE A 3 47.74 5.21 -90.48
CA PHE A 3 48.05 3.87 -89.96
C PHE A 3 49.43 3.63 -89.31
N ASN A 4 49.42 2.91 -88.17
CA ASN A 4 50.03 1.57 -87.97
C ASN A 4 49.75 1.12 -86.51
N SER A 5 49.06 0.01 -86.21
CA SER A 5 49.45 -1.42 -86.35
C SER A 5 50.78 -1.70 -85.58
N LEU A 6 50.94 -2.57 -84.57
CA LEU A 6 50.43 -3.93 -84.27
C LEU A 6 50.60 -4.27 -82.76
N HIS A 7 49.52 -4.74 -82.12
CA HIS A 7 49.30 -6.03 -81.42
C HIS A 7 50.33 -6.68 -80.42
N PRO A 8 49.90 -7.66 -79.56
CA PRO A 8 49.89 -7.56 -78.10
C PRO A 8 50.66 -8.71 -77.40
N LEU A 9 50.52 -8.87 -76.06
CA LEU A 9 50.25 -10.16 -75.40
C LEU A 9 50.05 -9.98 -73.87
N GLN A 10 48.86 -10.37 -73.40
CA GLN A 10 48.52 -11.14 -72.18
C GLN A 10 48.99 -10.67 -70.78
N THR A 11 48.27 -10.79 -69.66
CA THR A 11 46.85 -10.91 -69.25
C THR A 11 46.86 -10.79 -67.73
N ARG A 12 45.86 -10.10 -67.17
CA ARG A 12 45.22 -10.24 -65.83
C ARG A 12 46.07 -10.50 -64.57
N GLY A 13 46.00 -9.53 -63.66
CA GLY A 13 46.12 -9.71 -62.21
C GLY A 13 45.12 -8.82 -61.47
N ASP A 14 43.97 -9.38 -61.11
CA ASP A 14 42.94 -8.74 -60.27
C ASP A 14 43.43 -8.62 -58.81
N ARG A 15 43.19 -7.47 -58.17
CA ARG A 15 43.14 -7.36 -56.69
C ARG A 15 42.00 -6.44 -56.23
N PRO A 16 41.36 -6.76 -55.08
CA PRO A 16 39.96 -6.42 -54.82
C PRO A 16 39.75 -5.18 -53.96
N CYS A 17 38.52 -4.67 -54.06
CA CYS A 17 37.92 -3.53 -53.38
C CYS A 17 37.73 -3.76 -51.86
N GLU A 18 38.34 -2.92 -51.02
CA GLU A 18 38.11 -2.89 -49.56
C GLU A 18 36.87 -2.03 -49.24
N GLN A 19 35.85 -2.68 -48.66
CA GLN A 19 34.65 -2.04 -48.13
C GLN A 19 34.88 -1.55 -46.70
N ARG A 20 34.53 -0.28 -46.45
CA ARG A 20 34.52 0.36 -45.13
C ARG A 20 33.52 -0.34 -44.19
N GLN A 21 34.00 -0.91 -43.09
CA GLN A 21 33.18 -1.35 -41.97
C GLN A 21 32.91 -0.17 -41.02
N SER A 22 31.64 0.14 -40.82
CA SER A 22 31.16 1.07 -39.78
C SER A 22 31.20 0.38 -38.42
N ALA A 23 31.89 1.00 -37.46
CA ALA A 23 31.97 0.52 -36.09
C ALA A 23 30.58 0.55 -35.40
N ARG A 24 29.99 -0.62 -35.17
CA ARG A 24 28.84 -0.77 -34.27
C ARG A 24 29.34 -0.78 -32.82
N ARG A 25 28.76 0.10 -31.98
CA ARG A 25 28.87 0.02 -30.51
C ARG A 25 28.53 -1.40 -30.03
N PRO A 26 29.24 -1.97 -29.04
CA PRO A 26 28.83 -3.22 -28.43
C PRO A 26 27.49 -3.04 -27.73
N LEU A 27 26.47 -3.82 -28.14
CA LEU A 27 25.27 -4.00 -27.36
C LEU A 27 25.66 -4.72 -26.06
N LEU A 28 25.27 -4.18 -24.91
CA LEU A 28 25.36 -4.89 -23.63
C LEU A 28 24.66 -6.26 -23.77
N PRO A 29 25.20 -7.34 -23.16
CA PRO A 29 24.62 -8.66 -23.28
C PRO A 29 23.17 -8.65 -22.78
N HIS A 30 22.27 -9.11 -23.63
CA HIS A 30 20.84 -9.24 -23.34
C HIS A 30 20.66 -10.29 -22.22
N PRO A 31 19.87 -10.04 -21.16
CA PRO A 31 19.71 -10.94 -20.01
C PRO A 31 19.17 -12.35 -20.34
N ALA A 32 18.79 -12.61 -21.59
CA ALA A 32 18.16 -13.84 -22.04
C ALA A 32 19.14 -14.86 -22.67
N SER A 33 20.45 -14.59 -22.72
CA SER A 33 21.39 -15.51 -23.40
C SER A 33 21.49 -16.89 -22.77
N ASP A 34 21.15 -17.02 -21.47
CA ASP A 34 21.16 -18.29 -20.73
C ASP A 34 19.77 -18.77 -20.28
N LEU A 35 18.69 -18.15 -20.77
CA LEU A 35 17.33 -18.58 -20.43
C LEU A 35 17.01 -19.92 -21.10
N ARG A 36 16.97 -20.99 -20.30
CA ARG A 36 16.50 -22.32 -20.75
C ARG A 36 15.03 -22.49 -20.37
N VAL A 37 14.14 -22.49 -21.36
CA VAL A 37 12.72 -22.76 -21.15
C VAL A 37 12.45 -24.24 -21.37
N LEU A 38 11.98 -24.93 -20.33
CA LEU A 38 11.50 -26.31 -20.44
C LEU A 38 10.01 -26.29 -20.75
N THR A 39 9.63 -26.66 -21.96
CA THR A 39 8.23 -26.70 -22.40
C THR A 39 7.76 -28.14 -22.54
N LYS A 40 6.64 -28.47 -21.90
CA LYS A 40 5.91 -29.74 -22.09
C LYS A 40 4.53 -29.45 -22.67
N ILE A 41 4.28 -29.91 -23.89
CA ILE A 41 2.98 -29.81 -24.54
C ILE A 41 2.21 -31.09 -24.26
N ILE A 42 0.98 -30.96 -23.74
CA ILE A 42 0.11 -32.09 -23.42
C ILE A 42 -1.17 -31.93 -24.21
N GLN A 43 -1.51 -32.90 -25.04
CA GLN A 43 -2.80 -32.95 -25.74
C GLN A 43 -3.84 -33.63 -24.85
N LEU A 44 -4.96 -32.95 -24.62
CA LEU A 44 -6.07 -33.45 -23.82
C LEU A 44 -7.29 -33.72 -24.71
N GLY A 45 -8.09 -34.71 -24.33
CA GLY A 45 -9.40 -34.93 -24.95
C GLY A 45 -10.39 -33.82 -24.60
N LYS A 46 -11.26 -33.45 -25.54
CA LYS A 46 -12.20 -32.31 -25.44
C LYS A 46 -13.13 -32.34 -24.21
N GLU A 47 -13.36 -33.53 -23.63
CA GLU A 47 -14.26 -33.74 -22.47
C GLU A 47 -13.53 -34.38 -21.27
N SER A 48 -12.22 -34.17 -21.14
CA SER A 48 -11.50 -34.71 -19.98
C SER A 48 -11.70 -33.85 -18.73
N SER A 49 -12.01 -34.47 -17.60
CA SER A 49 -12.05 -33.83 -16.28
C SER A 49 -10.74 -33.10 -15.93
N LEU A 50 -9.61 -33.56 -16.47
CA LEU A 50 -8.31 -32.91 -16.37
C LEU A 50 -8.26 -31.57 -17.11
N SER A 51 -8.91 -31.45 -18.28
CA SER A 51 -9.03 -30.19 -19.03
C SER A 51 -9.84 -29.14 -18.26
N GLU A 52 -10.94 -29.54 -17.63
CA GLU A 52 -11.73 -28.65 -16.76
C GLU A 52 -10.93 -28.21 -15.54
N THR A 53 -10.21 -29.14 -14.91
CA THR A 53 -9.33 -28.86 -13.76
C THR A 53 -8.22 -27.87 -14.13
N ILE A 54 -7.53 -28.10 -15.26
CA ILE A 54 -6.49 -27.20 -15.76
C ILE A 54 -7.08 -25.82 -16.10
N THR A 55 -8.23 -25.77 -16.75
CA THR A 55 -8.91 -24.51 -17.10
C THR A 55 -9.28 -23.74 -15.83
N HIS A 56 -9.86 -24.41 -14.83
CA HIS A 56 -10.21 -23.81 -13.56
C HIS A 56 -8.98 -23.23 -12.82
N TYR A 57 -7.91 -24.01 -12.69
CA TYR A 57 -6.70 -23.54 -12.00
C TYR A 57 -5.92 -22.50 -12.80
N SER A 58 -5.85 -22.61 -14.13
CA SER A 58 -5.16 -21.63 -14.98
C SER A 58 -5.87 -20.27 -14.97
N ASN A 59 -7.21 -20.27 -14.94
CA ASN A 59 -7.98 -19.03 -14.88
C ASN A 59 -8.03 -18.43 -13.47
N ASN A 60 -7.79 -19.24 -12.44
CA ASN A 60 -7.79 -18.82 -11.04
C ASN A 60 -6.37 -18.65 -10.47
N GLN A 61 -5.33 -18.68 -11.31
CA GLN A 61 -3.97 -18.36 -10.90
C GLN A 61 -3.84 -16.86 -10.64
N ASN A 62 -3.66 -16.50 -9.37
CA ASN A 62 -3.23 -15.16 -9.00
C ASN A 62 -1.76 -14.98 -9.38
N GLY A 63 -1.44 -13.88 -10.06
CA GLY A 63 -0.04 -13.53 -10.33
C GLY A 63 0.76 -13.40 -9.03
N VAL A 64 2.01 -13.87 -9.05
CA VAL A 64 2.92 -13.78 -7.90
C VAL A 64 3.25 -12.30 -7.65
N LYS A 65 2.97 -11.81 -6.45
CA LYS A 65 3.25 -10.44 -6.01
C LYS A 65 4.44 -10.42 -5.03
N ALA A 66 5.05 -9.25 -4.85
CA ALA A 66 6.10 -9.02 -3.83
C ALA A 66 5.70 -9.55 -2.43
N ARG A 67 4.42 -9.39 -2.08
CA ARG A 67 3.78 -9.94 -0.88
C ARG A 67 4.04 -11.45 -0.69
N ASP A 68 3.94 -12.23 -1.76
CA ASP A 68 4.04 -13.69 -1.69
C ASP A 68 5.46 -14.15 -1.34
N PHE A 69 6.48 -13.39 -1.78
CA PHE A 69 7.88 -13.63 -1.40
C PHE A 69 8.17 -13.28 0.07
N LYS A 70 7.42 -12.35 0.66
CA LYS A 70 7.57 -11.95 2.07
C LYS A 70 6.71 -12.76 3.04
N ALA A 71 5.82 -13.62 2.55
CA ALA A 71 4.92 -14.39 3.42
C ALA A 71 5.68 -15.27 4.44
N ASN A 72 6.83 -15.84 4.07
CA ASN A 72 7.65 -16.66 4.97
C ASN A 72 8.73 -15.85 5.71
N HIS A 73 8.69 -14.52 5.64
CA HIS A 73 9.68 -13.67 6.30
C HIS A 73 9.54 -13.78 7.84
N PRO A 74 10.65 -13.87 8.62
CA PRO A 74 10.58 -14.08 10.07
C PRO A 74 9.70 -13.06 10.81
N ILE A 75 9.75 -11.78 10.42
CA ILE A 75 8.92 -10.71 10.98
C ILE A 75 7.42 -10.99 10.78
N GLN A 76 7.02 -11.45 9.59
CA GLN A 76 5.62 -11.72 9.25
C GLN A 76 5.10 -12.93 10.04
N ILE A 77 5.92 -13.98 10.16
CA ILE A 77 5.62 -15.18 10.97
C ILE A 77 5.50 -14.80 12.46
N ARG A 78 6.42 -13.96 12.97
CA ARG A 78 6.36 -13.44 14.34
C ARG A 78 5.03 -12.74 14.61
N LEU A 79 4.66 -11.77 13.75
CA LEU A 79 3.41 -11.03 13.88
C LEU A 79 2.18 -11.95 13.81
N GLN A 80 2.17 -12.93 12.90
CA GLN A 80 1.10 -13.92 12.83
C GLN A 80 0.96 -14.72 14.13
N ASN A 81 2.09 -15.15 14.71
CA ASN A 81 2.09 -15.87 15.99
C ASN A 81 1.61 -15.00 17.15
N GLU A 82 2.03 -13.73 17.21
CA GLU A 82 1.53 -12.78 18.22
C GLU A 82 0.01 -12.62 18.13
N PHE A 83 -0.55 -12.43 16.92
CA PHE A 83 -2.00 -12.36 16.71
C PHE A 83 -2.70 -13.64 17.17
N LYS A 84 -2.16 -14.81 16.83
CA LYS A 84 -2.73 -16.09 17.25
C LYS A 84 -2.74 -16.26 18.77
N GLN A 85 -1.67 -15.83 19.44
CA GLN A 85 -1.52 -15.94 20.90
C GLN A 85 -2.44 -14.98 21.65
N VAL A 86 -2.57 -13.76 21.16
CA VAL A 86 -3.27 -12.68 21.87
C VAL A 86 -4.73 -12.59 21.47
N TYR A 87 -5.00 -12.62 20.17
CA TYR A 87 -6.28 -12.27 19.57
C TYR A 87 -6.95 -13.47 18.89
N GLY A 88 -6.47 -14.68 19.15
CA GLY A 88 -6.99 -15.92 18.60
C GLY A 88 -8.50 -16.04 18.81
N GLY A 89 -9.22 -16.34 17.72
CA GLY A 89 -10.68 -16.44 17.71
C GLY A 89 -11.42 -15.12 17.44
N GLN A 90 -10.76 -13.96 17.56
CA GLN A 90 -11.35 -12.66 17.21
C GLN A 90 -10.73 -12.06 15.94
N TYR A 91 -9.40 -12.14 15.83
CA TYR A 91 -8.65 -11.60 14.69
C TYR A 91 -7.65 -12.62 14.14
N VAL A 92 -7.43 -12.58 12.82
CA VAL A 92 -6.37 -13.32 12.13
C VAL A 92 -5.51 -12.35 11.33
N TYR A 93 -4.19 -12.49 11.46
CA TYR A 93 -3.22 -11.82 10.60
C TYR A 93 -2.88 -12.70 9.40
N GLU A 94 -3.32 -12.29 8.22
CA GLU A 94 -3.17 -13.05 6.98
C GLU A 94 -1.89 -12.66 6.24
N ILE A 95 -0.89 -13.56 6.29
CA ILE A 95 0.37 -13.44 5.54
C ILE A 95 0.29 -14.09 4.15
N LYS A 96 -0.56 -15.12 3.97
CA LYS A 96 -0.78 -15.86 2.72
C LYS A 96 -2.24 -15.76 2.30
N ARG A 97 -2.48 -15.43 1.03
CA ARG A 97 -3.84 -15.29 0.50
C ARG A 97 -4.50 -16.65 0.30
N GLY A 98 -5.83 -16.66 0.45
CA GLY A 98 -6.66 -17.81 0.08
C GLY A 98 -6.83 -18.87 1.17
N GLU A 99 -6.33 -18.61 2.37
CA GLU A 99 -6.64 -19.41 3.54
C GLU A 99 -8.06 -19.06 4.05
N ALA A 100 -8.88 -20.07 4.36
CA ALA A 100 -10.24 -19.88 4.85
C ALA A 100 -10.24 -19.77 6.38
N TRP A 101 -10.63 -18.60 6.89
CA TRP A 101 -10.51 -18.27 8.32
C TRP A 101 -11.85 -18.29 9.09
N GLY A 102 -12.90 -18.84 8.50
CA GLY A 102 -14.22 -18.93 9.12
C GLY A 102 -14.83 -17.55 9.38
N LYS A 103 -15.43 -17.34 10.57
CA LYS A 103 -16.09 -16.09 10.97
C LYS A 103 -15.17 -15.09 11.70
N VAL A 104 -13.86 -15.32 11.68
CA VAL A 104 -12.88 -14.48 12.38
C VAL A 104 -12.51 -13.29 11.50
N GLU A 105 -12.32 -12.11 12.09
CA GLU A 105 -11.97 -10.91 11.33
C GLU A 105 -10.52 -11.00 10.80
N VAL A 106 -10.34 -10.80 9.50
CA VAL A 106 -9.04 -10.95 8.84
C VAL A 106 -8.40 -9.59 8.61
N ILE A 107 -7.16 -9.44 9.07
CA ILE A 107 -6.29 -8.30 8.78
C ILE A 107 -5.19 -8.80 7.85
N SER A 108 -5.24 -8.41 6.59
CA SER A 108 -4.18 -8.78 5.65
C SER A 108 -2.88 -8.05 5.99
N ASN A 109 -1.74 -8.69 5.77
CA ASN A 109 -0.45 -8.02 5.97
C ASN A 109 -0.24 -6.83 5.02
N GLU A 110 -0.94 -6.81 3.87
CA GLU A 110 -0.96 -5.69 2.94
C GLU A 110 -1.69 -4.50 3.52
N ASP A 111 -2.90 -4.70 4.05
CA ASP A 111 -3.67 -3.66 4.73
C ASP A 111 -2.90 -3.13 5.94
N ALA A 112 -2.35 -4.03 6.77
CA ALA A 112 -1.52 -3.64 7.91
C ALA A 112 -0.33 -2.77 7.48
N GLY A 113 0.35 -3.11 6.38
CA GLY A 113 1.44 -2.30 5.85
C GLY A 113 0.99 -0.93 5.37
N LEU A 114 -0.17 -0.84 4.71
CA LEU A 114 -0.73 0.45 4.28
C LEU A 114 -1.19 1.30 5.48
N TYR A 115 -1.75 0.67 6.51
CA TYR A 115 -2.10 1.34 7.76
C TYR A 115 -0.87 1.91 8.45
N LEU A 116 0.21 1.12 8.58
CA LEU A 116 1.47 1.57 9.16
C LEU A 116 2.13 2.67 8.31
N MET A 117 2.03 2.60 6.98
CA MET A 117 2.53 3.65 6.09
C MET A 117 1.81 4.98 6.31
N SER A 118 0.49 4.94 6.40
CA SER A 118 -0.34 6.12 6.65
C SER A 118 -0.19 6.67 8.06
N PHE A 119 -0.20 5.79 9.07
CA PHE A 119 -0.27 6.18 10.48
C PHE A 119 1.11 6.38 11.12
N ASP A 120 2.05 5.46 10.91
CA ASP A 120 3.36 5.50 11.55
C ASP A 120 4.40 6.26 10.74
N LEU A 121 4.51 5.96 9.45
CA LEU A 121 5.44 6.69 8.58
C LEU A 121 4.88 8.07 8.19
N LYS A 122 3.57 8.31 8.42
CA LYS A 122 2.89 9.56 8.10
C LYS A 122 2.89 9.89 6.61
N GLU A 123 2.76 8.86 5.76
CA GLU A 123 2.83 8.99 4.31
C GLU A 123 1.57 8.45 3.60
N PRO A 124 0.37 8.98 3.91
CA PRO A 124 -0.88 8.51 3.28
C PRO A 124 -0.87 8.62 1.74
N TRP A 125 -0.17 9.60 1.17
CA TRP A 125 0.00 9.77 -0.28
C TRP A 125 0.82 8.65 -0.95
N ALA A 126 1.57 7.86 -0.17
CA ALA A 126 2.36 6.74 -0.69
C ALA A 126 1.59 5.41 -0.76
N THR A 127 0.43 5.32 -0.10
CA THR A 127 -0.40 4.11 -0.05
C THR A 127 -0.88 3.54 -1.40
N PRO A 128 -1.00 4.29 -2.51
CA PRO A 128 -1.28 3.69 -3.83
C PRO A 128 -0.20 2.72 -4.29
N ARG A 129 1.03 2.90 -3.81
CA ARG A 129 2.18 2.06 -4.15
C ARG A 129 2.30 0.89 -3.19
N ALA A 130 1.23 0.09 -3.08
CA ALA A 130 1.17 -1.06 -2.18
C ALA A 130 2.32 -2.06 -2.37
N TYR A 131 2.93 -2.12 -3.56
CA TYR A 131 4.13 -2.94 -3.80
C TYR A 131 5.32 -2.54 -2.90
N GLN A 132 5.45 -1.25 -2.55
CA GLN A 132 6.54 -0.75 -1.69
C GLN A 132 6.47 -1.32 -0.27
N VAL A 133 5.29 -1.73 0.19
CA VAL A 133 5.08 -2.34 1.52
C VAL A 133 5.95 -3.59 1.69
N PHE A 134 6.08 -4.39 0.64
CA PHE A 134 6.80 -5.68 0.68
C PHE A 134 8.18 -5.62 0.04
N ASP A 135 8.60 -4.45 -0.42
CA ASP A 135 9.89 -4.21 -1.04
C ASP A 135 10.67 -3.19 -0.20
N GLU A 136 10.91 -1.99 -0.73
CA GLU A 136 11.71 -0.92 -0.12
C GLU A 136 11.31 -0.59 1.33
N LYS A 137 10.01 -0.54 1.64
CA LYS A 137 9.50 -0.08 2.94
C LYS A 137 9.23 -1.20 3.94
N HIS A 138 9.48 -2.46 3.60
CA HIS A 138 9.13 -3.58 4.48
C HIS A 138 9.83 -3.49 5.85
N ALA A 139 11.11 -3.13 5.85
CA ALA A 139 11.88 -2.99 7.09
C ALA A 139 11.36 -1.82 7.94
N ASP A 140 11.11 -0.67 7.32
CA ASP A 140 10.60 0.51 8.02
C ASP A 140 9.17 0.30 8.55
N LEU A 141 8.35 -0.46 7.83
CA LEU A 141 6.97 -0.73 8.24
C LEU A 141 6.89 -1.76 9.35
N PHE A 142 7.56 -2.90 9.21
CA PHE A 142 7.36 -4.06 10.09
C PHE A 142 8.55 -4.39 11.01
N GLY A 143 9.75 -3.90 10.69
CA GLY A 143 10.98 -4.22 11.41
C GLY A 143 11.21 -3.42 12.69
N ARG A 144 10.39 -2.40 12.94
CA ARG A 144 10.49 -1.57 14.14
C ARG A 144 9.96 -2.32 15.38
N PRO A 145 10.61 -2.21 16.54
CA PRO A 145 10.25 -2.98 17.74
C PRO A 145 8.85 -2.65 18.27
N GLU A 146 8.37 -1.41 18.09
CA GLU A 146 7.02 -0.99 18.47
C GLU A 146 5.91 -1.61 17.60
N VAL A 147 6.26 -2.25 16.47
CA VAL A 147 5.29 -2.87 15.58
C VAL A 147 5.01 -4.30 16.08
N THR A 148 3.95 -4.39 16.87
CA THR A 148 3.40 -5.62 17.47
C THR A 148 2.00 -5.92 16.92
N ALA A 149 1.42 -7.07 17.28
CA ALA A 149 0.01 -7.36 17.00
C ALA A 149 -0.94 -6.26 17.52
N ASP A 150 -0.66 -5.69 18.70
CA ASP A 150 -1.46 -4.62 19.29
C ASP A 150 -1.40 -3.34 18.46
N ARG A 151 -0.21 -3.01 17.92
CA ARG A 151 -0.04 -1.84 17.06
C ARG A 151 -0.81 -1.99 15.76
N ILE A 152 -0.74 -3.17 15.14
CA ILE A 152 -1.48 -3.46 13.91
C ILE A 152 -2.98 -3.42 14.18
N LEU A 153 -3.45 -4.02 15.28
CA LEU A 153 -4.86 -3.98 15.65
C LEU A 153 -5.33 -2.55 15.94
N LEU A 154 -4.55 -1.73 16.64
CA LEU A 154 -4.84 -0.31 16.81
C LEU A 154 -5.07 0.36 15.45
N CYS A 155 -4.12 0.24 14.52
CA CYS A 155 -4.22 0.90 13.22
C CYS A 155 -5.43 0.39 12.42
N HIS A 156 -5.73 -0.91 12.52
CA HIS A 156 -6.92 -1.52 11.91
C HIS A 156 -8.22 -0.96 12.47
N LEU A 157 -8.33 -0.80 13.79
CA LEU A 157 -9.51 -0.19 14.44
C LEU A 157 -9.69 1.27 13.99
N LEU A 158 -8.62 2.05 13.94
CA LEU A 158 -8.66 3.43 13.43
C LEU A 158 -9.12 3.47 11.96
N ALA A 159 -8.59 2.56 11.13
CA ALA A 159 -8.98 2.45 9.73
C ALA A 159 -10.46 2.11 9.57
N LYS A 160 -11.00 1.20 10.39
CA LYS A 160 -12.43 0.85 10.38
C LYS A 160 -13.30 2.05 10.73
N VAL A 161 -12.96 2.77 11.79
CA VAL A 161 -13.70 3.97 12.18
C VAL A 161 -13.67 5.01 11.05
N ALA A 162 -12.49 5.26 10.46
CA ALA A 162 -12.37 6.16 9.32
C ALA A 162 -13.27 5.73 8.14
N VAL A 163 -13.28 4.43 7.79
CA VAL A 163 -14.11 3.89 6.71
C VAL A 163 -15.61 4.05 7.01
N THR A 164 -16.05 3.73 8.22
CA THR A 164 -17.46 3.91 8.64
C THR A 164 -17.91 5.35 8.52
N ARG A 165 -16.99 6.31 8.75
CA ARG A 165 -17.27 7.75 8.72
C ARG A 165 -17.13 8.39 7.35
N LEU A 166 -16.66 7.67 6.32
CA LEU A 166 -16.58 8.22 4.95
C LEU A 166 -17.94 8.66 4.41
N GLN A 167 -19.04 8.05 4.86
CA GLN A 167 -20.39 8.45 4.45
C GLN A 167 -20.78 9.85 4.92
N ASP A 168 -20.13 10.38 5.97
CA ASP A 168 -20.39 11.70 6.53
C ASP A 168 -19.74 12.82 5.68
N LEU A 169 -18.91 12.46 4.68
CA LEU A 169 -18.30 13.42 3.76
C LEU A 169 -19.27 13.82 2.65
N GLU A 170 -19.41 15.12 2.40
CA GLU A 170 -20.35 15.65 1.41
C GLU A 170 -19.90 15.33 -0.02
N ASN A 171 -18.60 15.49 -0.32
CA ASN A 171 -18.04 15.11 -1.61
C ASN A 171 -17.87 13.58 -1.69
N GLN A 172 -18.88 12.91 -2.26
CA GLN A 172 -18.94 11.45 -2.35
C GLN A 172 -17.85 10.84 -3.26
N LEU A 173 -17.33 11.61 -4.23
CA LEU A 173 -16.24 11.15 -5.09
C LEU A 173 -14.92 11.11 -4.30
N PHE A 174 -14.65 12.16 -3.54
CA PHE A 174 -13.55 12.22 -2.59
C PHE A 174 -13.70 11.12 -1.53
N ALA A 175 -14.89 10.97 -0.93
CA ALA A 175 -15.16 9.99 0.12
C ALA A 175 -14.86 8.54 -0.29
N LYS A 176 -15.30 8.14 -1.49
CA LYS A 176 -15.14 6.76 -2.00
C LYS A 176 -13.74 6.47 -2.52
N TYR A 177 -12.88 7.48 -2.64
CA TYR A 177 -11.52 7.26 -3.10
C TYR A 177 -10.67 6.57 -2.03
N THR A 178 -9.96 5.51 -2.42
CA THR A 178 -9.23 4.65 -1.47
C THR A 178 -8.23 5.41 -0.59
N LEU A 179 -7.62 6.50 -1.07
CA LEU A 179 -6.63 7.26 -0.31
C LEU A 179 -7.26 8.08 0.82
N THR A 180 -8.55 8.38 0.74
CA THR A 180 -9.24 9.26 1.71
C THR A 180 -9.21 8.66 3.11
N LYS A 181 -9.44 7.35 3.25
CA LYS A 181 -9.31 6.68 4.56
C LYS A 181 -7.91 6.80 5.15
N PHE A 182 -6.87 6.75 4.31
CA PHE A 182 -5.48 6.88 4.77
C PHE A 182 -5.14 8.34 5.11
N ALA A 183 -5.68 9.32 4.39
CA ALA A 183 -5.55 10.73 4.76
C ALA A 183 -6.22 11.01 6.13
N ILE A 184 -7.41 10.45 6.37
CA ILE A 184 -8.10 10.56 7.67
C ILE A 184 -7.28 9.89 8.78
N MET A 185 -6.74 8.69 8.54
CA MET A 185 -5.86 8.02 9.52
C MET A 185 -4.63 8.88 9.87
N TYR A 186 -4.06 9.57 8.89
CA TYR A 186 -2.97 10.51 9.12
C TYR A 186 -3.41 11.73 9.94
N MET A 187 -4.60 12.28 9.70
CA MET A 187 -5.15 13.36 10.53
C MET A 187 -5.39 12.91 11.98
N LEU A 188 -5.98 11.72 12.18
CA LEU A 188 -6.16 11.12 13.49
C LEU A 188 -4.83 10.93 14.21
N ARG A 189 -3.79 10.44 13.50
CA ARG A 189 -2.43 10.35 14.04
C ARG A 189 -1.98 11.69 14.60
N ARG A 190 -2.14 12.76 13.83
CA ARG A 190 -1.69 14.10 14.22
C ARG A 190 -2.48 14.69 15.37
N ILE A 191 -3.78 14.47 15.42
CA ILE A 191 -4.63 14.86 16.57
C ILE A 191 -4.13 14.14 17.84
N LEU A 192 -3.95 12.82 17.78
CA LEU A 192 -3.50 12.02 18.91
C LEU A 192 -2.10 12.41 19.40
N GLU A 193 -1.23 12.87 18.50
CA GLU A 193 0.10 13.39 18.86
C GLU A 193 0.07 14.70 19.64
N GLN A 194 -1.04 15.42 19.66
CA GLN A 194 -1.21 16.64 20.45
C GLN A 194 -1.93 16.38 21.78
N ASP A 195 -2.51 15.19 21.95
CA ASP A 195 -3.20 14.77 23.16
C ASP A 195 -2.28 13.98 24.11
N ARG A 196 -2.43 14.16 25.42
CA ARG A 196 -1.60 13.46 26.42
C ARG A 196 -1.83 11.94 26.40
N THR A 197 -3.08 11.49 26.44
CA THR A 197 -3.43 10.06 26.37
C THR A 197 -3.21 9.54 24.95
N GLY A 198 -3.43 10.37 23.93
CA GLY A 198 -3.15 10.04 22.53
C GLY A 198 -1.66 9.70 22.32
N LYS A 199 -0.74 10.46 22.91
CA LYS A 199 0.70 10.13 22.92
C LYS A 199 0.97 8.79 23.59
N GLN A 200 0.31 8.50 24.71
CA GLN A 200 0.46 7.21 25.41
C GLN A 200 -0.06 6.05 24.55
N LEU A 201 -1.22 6.20 23.91
CA LEU A 201 -1.77 5.24 22.94
C LEU A 201 -0.81 4.97 21.79
N ILE A 202 -0.18 6.03 21.26
CA ILE A 202 0.80 5.93 20.18
C ILE A 202 2.08 5.21 20.64
N GLN A 203 2.55 5.46 21.85
CA GLN A 203 3.79 4.88 22.39
C GLN A 203 3.59 3.44 22.88
N ASN A 204 2.42 3.13 23.43
CA ASN A 204 2.08 1.83 23.99
C ASN A 204 0.60 1.54 23.73
N SER A 205 0.32 0.85 22.62
CA SER A 205 -1.06 0.51 22.24
C SER A 205 -1.64 -0.61 23.11
N THR A 206 -0.81 -1.44 23.75
CA THR A 206 -1.25 -2.62 24.50
C THR A 206 -2.34 -2.31 25.52
N THR A 207 -2.18 -1.25 26.30
CA THR A 207 -3.13 -0.88 27.37
C THR A 207 -4.50 -0.45 26.85
N PHE A 208 -4.61 -0.13 25.56
CA PHE A 208 -5.83 0.37 24.93
C PHE A 208 -6.52 -0.69 24.07
N VAL A 209 -5.77 -1.68 23.56
CA VAL A 209 -6.33 -2.67 22.62
C VAL A 209 -6.31 -4.12 23.09
N ARG A 210 -5.62 -4.45 24.18
CA ARG A 210 -5.51 -5.86 24.64
C ARG A 210 -6.85 -6.40 25.12
N GLU A 211 -7.54 -5.63 25.96
CA GLU A 211 -8.83 -6.01 26.53
C GLU A 211 -9.99 -5.57 25.63
N GLU A 212 -11.02 -6.40 25.52
CA GLU A 212 -12.17 -6.14 24.64
C GLU A 212 -12.95 -4.90 25.04
N GLU A 213 -13.13 -4.67 26.33
CA GLU A 213 -13.76 -3.47 26.87
C GLU A 213 -12.97 -2.21 26.51
N GLN A 214 -11.64 -2.26 26.65
CA GLN A 214 -10.76 -1.14 26.29
C GLN A 214 -10.78 -0.89 24.78
N ARG A 215 -10.85 -1.94 23.95
CA ARG A 215 -11.05 -1.81 22.50
C ARG A 215 -12.37 -1.12 22.17
N ALA A 216 -13.47 -1.53 22.79
CA ALA A 216 -14.78 -0.93 22.55
C ALA A 216 -14.78 0.55 22.92
N LYS A 217 -14.24 0.88 24.09
CA LYS A 217 -14.05 2.26 24.57
C LYS A 217 -13.18 3.09 23.63
N LEU A 218 -12.08 2.52 23.13
CA LEU A 218 -11.19 3.17 22.16
C LEU A 218 -11.95 3.50 20.87
N VAL A 219 -12.69 2.53 20.33
CA VAL A 219 -13.49 2.74 19.12
C VAL A 219 -14.49 3.87 19.33
N THR A 220 -15.19 3.93 20.48
CA THR A 220 -16.12 5.02 20.77
C THR A 220 -15.44 6.39 20.84
N CYS A 221 -14.28 6.49 21.50
CA CYS A 221 -13.56 7.76 21.59
C CYS A 221 -13.04 8.23 20.23
N ILE A 222 -12.44 7.31 19.45
CA ILE A 222 -11.93 7.63 18.11
C ILE A 222 -13.08 7.97 17.17
N ASP A 223 -14.22 7.30 17.29
CA ASP A 223 -15.41 7.58 16.48
C ASP A 223 -15.95 8.99 16.72
N ALA A 224 -16.01 9.44 17.97
CA ALA A 224 -16.39 10.81 18.29
C ALA A 224 -15.43 11.84 17.66
N ILE A 225 -14.12 11.66 17.83
CA ILE A 225 -13.11 12.55 17.23
C ILE A 225 -13.22 12.53 15.69
N THR A 226 -13.37 11.33 15.11
CA THR A 226 -13.45 11.16 13.66
C THR A 226 -14.68 11.85 13.10
N LYS A 227 -15.83 11.75 13.78
CA LYS A 227 -17.06 12.44 13.41
C LYS A 227 -16.87 13.95 13.32
N ASP A 228 -16.26 14.56 14.33
CA ASP A 228 -15.99 16.01 14.31
C ASP A 228 -14.98 16.37 13.21
N THR A 229 -13.96 15.53 13.01
CA THR A 229 -12.97 15.69 11.95
C THR A 229 -13.61 15.70 10.55
N MET A 230 -14.68 14.92 10.31
CA MET A 230 -15.39 14.93 9.02
C MET A 230 -16.02 16.29 8.71
N ILE A 231 -16.47 17.03 9.73
CA ILE A 231 -17.04 18.38 9.57
C ILE A 231 -15.96 19.34 9.07
N ASP A 232 -14.78 19.31 9.69
CA ASP A 232 -13.64 20.13 9.28
C ASP A 232 -13.17 19.76 7.87
N ILE A 233 -13.09 18.46 7.53
CA ILE A 233 -12.74 18.01 6.17
C ILE A 233 -13.76 18.52 5.14
N ASN A 234 -15.06 18.45 5.43
CA ASN A 234 -16.10 18.96 4.52
C ASN A 234 -15.93 20.45 4.27
N ALA A 235 -15.69 21.25 5.32
CA ALA A 235 -15.47 22.68 5.19
C ALA A 235 -14.26 23.01 4.30
N GLU A 236 -13.15 22.31 4.51
CA GLU A 236 -11.93 22.49 3.71
C GLU A 236 -12.12 22.03 2.26
N VAL A 237 -12.73 20.86 2.04
CA VAL A 237 -12.95 20.31 0.70
C VAL A 237 -13.94 21.14 -0.12
N ALA A 238 -14.98 21.69 0.52
CA ALA A 238 -15.96 22.55 -0.14
C ALA A 238 -15.33 23.81 -0.75
N SER A 239 -14.23 24.31 -0.18
CA SER A 239 -13.53 25.51 -0.67
C SER A 239 -12.92 25.35 -2.08
N TYR A 240 -12.71 24.11 -2.54
CA TYR A 240 -12.12 23.80 -3.85
C TYR A 240 -13.14 23.78 -5.00
N GLY A 241 -14.44 23.82 -4.70
CA GLY A 241 -15.51 23.87 -5.71
C GLY A 241 -15.72 22.59 -6.51
N GLU A 242 -16.47 22.69 -7.61
CA GLU A 242 -16.92 21.53 -8.41
C GLU A 242 -15.78 20.88 -9.22
N ASP A 243 -14.76 21.64 -9.60
CA ASP A 243 -13.60 21.17 -10.39
C ASP A 243 -12.48 20.55 -9.53
N PHE A 244 -12.77 20.21 -8.27
CA PHE A 244 -11.77 19.67 -7.34
C PHE A 244 -11.21 18.32 -7.79
N ASP A 245 -9.95 18.31 -8.25
CA ASP A 245 -9.19 17.09 -8.53
C ASP A 245 -8.65 16.44 -7.25
N TYR A 246 -9.53 15.71 -6.57
CA TYR A 246 -9.18 14.95 -5.38
C TYR A 246 -8.16 13.83 -5.64
N ARG A 247 -8.10 13.28 -6.85
CA ARG A 247 -7.27 12.10 -7.14
C ARG A 247 -5.80 12.47 -7.20
N ASP A 248 -5.49 13.57 -7.86
CA ASP A 248 -4.14 14.13 -7.87
C ASP A 248 -3.79 14.69 -6.49
N SER A 249 -4.69 15.48 -5.90
CA SER A 249 -4.48 16.12 -4.61
C SER A 249 -4.11 15.14 -3.49
N LEU A 250 -4.81 14.00 -3.37
CA LEU A 250 -4.51 12.99 -2.36
C LEU A 250 -3.18 12.23 -2.59
N ARG A 251 -2.58 12.34 -3.79
CA ARG A 251 -1.25 11.77 -4.10
C ARG A 251 -0.11 12.75 -3.84
N ARG A 252 -0.43 14.02 -3.56
CA ARG A 252 0.54 15.09 -3.31
C ARG A 252 0.76 15.28 -1.81
N GLN A 253 2.01 15.18 -1.39
CA GLN A 253 2.41 15.29 0.02
C GLN A 253 2.05 16.66 0.62
N ASP A 254 2.36 17.72 -0.11
CA ASP A 254 2.09 19.11 0.28
C ASP A 254 0.59 19.33 0.53
N TRP A 255 -0.26 18.87 -0.39
CA TRP A 255 -1.70 19.05 -0.26
C TRP A 255 -2.29 18.28 0.92
N VAL A 256 -1.94 17.00 1.08
CA VAL A 256 -2.45 16.19 2.21
C VAL A 256 -1.94 16.73 3.54
N THR A 257 -0.70 17.23 3.59
CA THR A 257 -0.13 17.86 4.79
C THR A 257 -0.87 19.14 5.14
N HIS A 258 -1.11 20.01 4.16
CA HIS A 258 -1.88 21.24 4.33
C HIS A 258 -3.30 20.97 4.81
N LEU A 259 -4.04 20.07 4.16
CA LEU A 259 -5.38 19.69 4.61
C LEU A 259 -5.35 19.18 6.06
N ALA A 260 -4.38 18.33 6.40
CA ALA A 260 -4.25 17.84 7.76
C ALA A 260 -3.89 18.95 8.76
N ASP A 261 -3.08 19.95 8.38
CA ASP A 261 -2.77 21.11 9.23
C ASP A 261 -4.01 21.93 9.56
N GLU A 262 -4.85 22.23 8.57
CA GLU A 262 -6.08 22.99 8.76
C GLU A 262 -7.07 22.24 9.65
N VAL A 263 -7.33 20.96 9.35
CA VAL A 263 -8.23 20.10 10.12
C VAL A 263 -7.75 19.93 11.57
N VAL A 264 -6.47 19.60 11.78
CA VAL A 264 -5.91 19.44 13.13
C VAL A 264 -5.97 20.76 13.89
N THR A 265 -5.66 21.88 13.24
CA THR A 265 -5.71 23.21 13.88
C THR A 265 -7.13 23.58 14.29
N SER A 266 -8.13 23.32 13.44
CA SER A 266 -9.54 23.53 13.77
C SER A 266 -9.95 22.71 15.00
N HIS A 267 -9.67 21.40 14.98
CA HIS A 267 -9.94 20.50 16.10
C HIS A 267 -9.32 21.00 17.42
N LEU A 268 -8.02 21.37 17.41
CA LEU A 268 -7.32 21.85 18.60
C LEU A 268 -7.89 23.17 19.12
N LYS A 269 -8.31 24.09 18.23
CA LYS A 269 -8.99 25.33 18.63
C LYS A 269 -10.31 25.03 19.35
N LEU A 270 -11.09 24.06 18.89
CA LEU A 270 -12.34 23.67 19.53
C LEU A 270 -12.12 23.01 20.89
N VAL A 271 -11.12 22.15 21.01
CA VAL A 271 -10.72 21.55 22.29
C VAL A 271 -10.25 22.63 23.28
N ALA A 272 -9.36 23.54 22.86
CA ALA A 272 -8.86 24.62 23.71
C ALA A 272 -9.97 25.57 24.20
N ARG A 273 -11.02 25.75 23.39
CA ARG A 273 -12.20 26.55 23.74
C ARG A 273 -13.24 25.79 24.58
N GLY A 274 -12.99 24.51 24.90
CA GLY A 274 -13.92 23.65 25.63
C GLY A 274 -15.19 23.30 24.85
N ARG A 275 -15.18 23.45 23.51
CA ARG A 275 -16.32 23.11 22.64
C ARG A 275 -16.33 21.64 22.24
N LEU A 276 -15.16 21.00 22.24
CA LEU A 276 -15.01 19.56 22.04
C LEU A 276 -14.19 18.96 23.19
N PRO A 277 -14.51 17.74 23.64
CA PRO A 277 -13.67 17.03 24.59
C PRO A 277 -12.42 16.47 23.86
N SER A 278 -11.25 16.70 24.46
CA SER A 278 -9.99 16.05 24.06
C SER A 278 -10.06 14.52 24.19
N PHE A 279 -9.16 13.79 23.51
CA PHE A 279 -9.09 12.33 23.66
C PHE A 279 -8.83 11.93 25.13
N TYR A 280 -7.98 12.66 25.85
CA TYR A 280 -7.79 12.47 27.29
C TYR A 280 -9.10 12.56 28.08
N GLN A 281 -9.93 13.56 27.81
CA GLN A 281 -11.21 13.75 28.49
C GLN A 281 -12.21 12.64 28.13
N GLN A 282 -12.32 12.28 26.85
CA GLN A 282 -13.22 11.21 26.41
C GLN A 282 -12.81 9.85 27.01
N TRP A 283 -11.52 9.55 27.01
CA TRP A 283 -10.98 8.33 27.60
C TRP A 283 -11.18 8.28 29.13
N GLY A 284 -11.11 9.42 29.82
CA GLY A 284 -11.31 9.48 31.27
C GLY A 284 -12.78 9.48 31.73
N ALA A 285 -13.73 9.84 30.85
CA ALA A 285 -15.13 10.05 31.21
C ALA A 285 -16.02 8.80 31.16
N GLN A 286 -15.52 7.68 30.63
CA GLN A 286 -16.24 6.41 30.50
C GLN A 286 -15.76 5.38 31.52
#